data_AF-A0A3L9Y4H9-F1
#
_entry.id   AF-A0A3L9Y4H9-F1
#
_cell.length_a   1.000
_cell.length_b   1.000
_cell.length_c   1.000
_cell.angle_alpha   90.00
_cell.angle_beta   90.00
_cell.angle_gamma   90.00
#
_symmetry.space_group_name_H-M   'P 1'
#
loop_
_entity.id
_entity.type
_entity.pdbx_description
1 polymer ?
#
loop_
_entity_poly.entity_id
_entity_poly.type
_entity_poly.pdbx_seq_one_letter_code
_entity_poly.pdbx_strand_id
1 'polypeptide(L)'
;MITGRPTFCSGPVIPAWRAFGAVLACILAFSLTGPVAAQVSEGPAFTLGLLTVLPTPAGTERTCTGYLGQTVQLRAAPNDEADAVGSVMEGDRVVFAHEPLDDWHYVTVTSGQGVIPQSDGWLHLPDGIDCAETTD
;
A
#
# COMPACT_ATOMS: atom_id res chain seq x y z
N MET A 1 -31.96 -44.33 22.26
CA MET A 1 -31.54 -43.80 23.58
C MET A 1 -31.21 -42.32 23.40
N ILE A 2 -31.81 -41.47 24.23
CA ILE A 2 -31.83 -40.00 24.16
C ILE A 2 -30.87 -39.44 25.23
N THR A 3 -30.47 -38.17 25.03
CA THR A 3 -29.91 -37.15 25.96
C THR A 3 -28.38 -37.05 25.99
N GLY A 4 -27.71 -35.89 25.95
CA GLY A 4 -28.13 -34.48 25.87
C GLY A 4 -27.41 -33.58 26.90
N ARG A 5 -26.42 -32.76 26.46
CA ARG A 5 -25.88 -31.45 27.02
C ARG A 5 -25.59 -31.39 28.55
N PRO A 6 -25.24 -30.26 29.23
CA PRO A 6 -24.78 -28.88 28.88
C PRO A 6 -23.49 -28.42 29.68
N THR A 7 -22.68 -27.40 29.29
CA THR A 7 -22.71 -25.92 29.52
C THR A 7 -21.77 -25.36 30.62
N PHE A 8 -21.09 -24.26 30.22
CA PHE A 8 -20.32 -23.18 30.87
C PHE A 8 -20.77 -22.60 32.25
N CYS A 9 -19.82 -21.92 32.93
CA CYS A 9 -19.83 -20.53 33.50
C CYS A 9 -18.67 -20.39 34.53
N SER A 10 -17.58 -19.63 34.33
CA SER A 10 -17.36 -18.16 34.23
C SER A 10 -17.89 -17.33 35.42
N GLY A 11 -16.95 -16.94 36.30
CA GLY A 11 -16.81 -15.66 37.04
C GLY A 11 -17.97 -15.09 37.88
N PRO A 12 -17.75 -14.68 39.15
CA PRO A 12 -18.83 -14.23 40.02
C PRO A 12 -19.40 -12.85 39.65
N VAL A 13 -20.72 -12.82 39.59
CA VAL A 13 -21.63 -11.68 39.52
C VAL A 13 -21.76 -11.05 40.91
N ILE A 14 -21.54 -9.74 41.05
CA ILE A 14 -21.86 -8.99 42.28
C ILE A 14 -23.25 -8.34 42.11
N PRO A 15 -24.21 -8.58 43.01
CA PRO A 15 -25.62 -8.24 42.81
C PRO A 15 -25.98 -6.79 43.16
N ALA A 16 -27.00 -6.29 42.44
CA ALA A 16 -27.72 -5.06 42.72
C ALA A 16 -28.61 -5.25 43.97
N TRP A 17 -28.36 -4.49 45.05
CA TRP A 17 -29.31 -4.06 46.09
C TRP A 17 -28.55 -3.39 47.25
N ARG A 18 -28.40 -2.07 47.24
CA ARG A 18 -28.48 -1.20 48.42
C ARG A 18 -28.85 0.21 47.96
N ALA A 19 -30.13 0.52 48.13
CA ALA A 19 -30.70 1.84 47.98
C ALA A 19 -30.30 2.75 49.16
N PHE A 20 -30.61 4.04 48.99
CA PHE A 20 -30.69 5.12 50.00
C PHE A 20 -29.41 5.92 50.31
N GLY A 21 -29.27 7.03 49.57
CA GLY A 21 -29.37 8.35 50.19
C GLY A 21 -28.13 8.90 50.89
N ALA A 22 -27.38 9.74 50.19
CA ALA A 22 -26.73 10.92 50.78
C ALA A 22 -26.36 11.89 49.67
N VAL A 23 -27.27 12.84 49.43
CA VAL A 23 -26.93 14.13 48.85
C VAL A 23 -25.98 14.84 49.82
N LEU A 24 -25.09 15.67 49.27
CA LEU A 24 -24.35 16.77 49.89
C LEU A 24 -22.90 16.50 50.37
N ALA A 25 -22.00 17.32 49.81
CA ALA A 25 -20.72 17.80 50.36
C ALA A 25 -19.41 17.02 50.07
N CYS A 26 -18.82 17.33 48.90
CA CYS A 26 -17.36 17.51 48.66
C CYS A 26 -17.22 18.34 47.37
N ILE A 27 -17.63 19.62 47.33
CA ILE A 27 -16.88 20.80 47.81
C ILE A 27 -15.38 20.72 47.45
N LEU A 28 -15.09 21.38 46.33
CA LEU A 28 -13.98 22.31 46.07
C LEU A 28 -12.67 21.79 45.46
N ALA A 29 -12.31 22.53 44.39
CA ALA A 29 -10.98 22.80 43.87
C ALA A 29 -10.34 21.76 42.94
N PHE A 30 -10.84 21.69 41.70
CA PHE A 30 -9.96 21.48 40.55
C PHE A 30 -9.98 22.72 39.66
N SER A 31 -9.50 23.83 40.22
CA SER A 31 -9.05 24.99 39.47
C SER A 31 -7.63 24.72 39.03
N LEU A 32 -7.46 24.28 37.78
CA LEU A 32 -6.23 24.46 37.01
C LEU A 32 -6.62 24.44 35.53
N THR A 33 -7.10 25.59 35.09
CA THR A 33 -7.02 26.02 33.70
C THR A 33 -5.56 26.03 33.28
N GLY A 34 -5.07 24.90 32.75
CA GLY A 34 -3.91 24.93 31.88
C GLY A 34 -4.34 25.54 30.55
N PRO A 35 -3.56 26.44 29.92
CA PRO A 35 -3.79 26.77 28.53
C PRO A 35 -3.49 25.49 27.73
N VAL A 36 -4.52 24.87 27.15
CA VAL A 36 -4.31 23.91 26.08
C VAL A 36 -3.71 24.70 24.93
N ALA A 37 -2.39 24.59 24.78
CA ALA A 37 -1.72 25.05 23.59
C ALA A 37 -2.14 24.16 22.41
N ALA A 38 -2.36 24.83 21.29
CA ALA A 38 -2.29 24.32 19.93
C ALA A 38 -3.34 23.28 19.52
N GLN A 39 -4.41 23.77 18.91
CA GLN A 39 -4.82 23.25 17.61
C GLN A 39 -5.09 24.46 16.72
N VAL A 40 -4.03 24.98 16.07
CA VAL A 40 -4.23 25.76 14.84
C VAL A 40 -4.91 24.78 13.90
N SER A 41 -6.20 25.00 13.67
CA SER A 41 -6.95 24.33 12.63
C SER A 41 -6.42 24.87 11.30
N GLU A 42 -5.35 24.26 10.81
CA GLU A 42 -4.93 24.39 9.43
C GLU A 42 -6.13 23.98 8.57
N GLY A 43 -6.45 24.80 7.57
CA GLY A 43 -7.66 24.71 6.78
C GLY A 43 -7.78 23.39 6.00
N PRO A 44 -8.76 23.27 5.08
CA PRO A 44 -8.87 22.08 4.26
C PRO A 44 -7.54 21.91 3.53
N ALA A 45 -6.94 20.73 3.67
CA ALA A 45 -5.88 20.30 2.79
C ALA A 45 -6.45 20.44 1.36
N PHE A 46 -6.05 21.50 0.66
CA PHE A 46 -6.22 21.56 -0.76
C PHE A 46 -5.43 20.37 -1.29
N THR A 47 -6.13 19.28 -1.60
CA THR A 47 -5.57 18.19 -2.37
C THR A 47 -5.24 18.80 -3.72
N LEU A 48 -4.02 19.29 -3.87
CA LEU A 48 -3.45 19.57 -5.18
C LEU A 48 -3.58 18.25 -5.93
N GLY A 49 -4.49 18.22 -6.92
CA GLY A 49 -4.72 17.03 -7.72
C GLY A 49 -3.37 16.59 -8.28
N LEU A 50 -2.90 15.43 -7.85
CA LEU A 50 -1.64 14.88 -8.33
C LEU A 50 -1.84 14.61 -9.82
N LEU A 51 -1.12 15.34 -10.67
CA LEU A 51 -1.12 15.08 -12.10
C LEU A 51 -0.26 13.83 -12.30
N THR A 52 -0.89 12.66 -12.44
CA THR A 52 -0.18 11.41 -12.71
C THR A 52 0.01 11.26 -14.22
N VAL A 53 1.24 10.93 -14.62
CA VAL A 53 1.54 10.54 -16.00
C VAL A 53 0.98 9.13 -16.22
N LEU A 54 -0.02 9.02 -17.08
CA LEU A 54 -0.61 7.74 -17.46
C LEU A 54 0.13 7.17 -18.67
N PRO A 55 0.43 5.86 -18.67
CA PRO A 55 1.09 5.24 -19.81
C PRO A 55 0.13 5.19 -21.01
N THR A 56 0.64 5.51 -22.20
CA THR A 56 -0.13 5.50 -23.45
C THR A 56 0.14 4.18 -24.18
N PRO A 57 -0.88 3.39 -24.57
CA PRO A 57 -0.65 2.13 -25.25
C PRO A 57 0.15 2.30 -26.54
N ALA A 58 1.14 1.44 -26.76
CA ALA A 58 1.87 1.39 -28.00
C ALA A 58 1.04 0.65 -29.07
N GLY A 59 1.25 0.98 -30.35
CA GLY A 59 0.67 0.25 -31.47
C GLY A 59 1.23 -1.18 -31.67
N THR A 60 2.27 -1.53 -30.89
CA THR A 60 2.97 -2.82 -30.93
C THR A 60 3.46 -3.17 -29.53
N GLU A 61 3.32 -4.44 -29.13
CA GLU A 61 3.90 -4.96 -27.89
C GLU A 61 5.29 -5.57 -28.16
N ARG A 62 6.22 -5.36 -27.23
CA ARG A 62 7.47 -6.15 -27.13
C ARG A 62 7.51 -6.90 -25.82
N THR A 63 8.06 -8.11 -25.83
CA THR A 63 8.22 -8.94 -24.64
C THR A 63 9.67 -9.35 -24.49
N CYS A 64 10.21 -9.17 -23.29
CA CYS A 64 11.44 -9.79 -22.83
C CYS A 64 11.09 -11.04 -22.02
N THR A 65 11.55 -12.21 -22.46
CA THR A 65 11.34 -13.46 -21.72
C THR A 65 12.67 -13.86 -21.09
N GLY A 66 12.80 -13.70 -19.78
CA GLY A 66 14.04 -13.97 -19.07
C GLY A 66 14.97 -12.77 -19.09
N TYR A 67 14.63 -11.76 -18.29
CA TYR A 67 15.49 -10.61 -18.02
C TYR A 67 16.86 -11.06 -17.49
N LEU A 68 17.95 -10.52 -18.04
CA LEU A 68 19.32 -10.93 -17.70
C LEU A 68 20.10 -9.85 -16.92
N GLY A 69 19.48 -8.68 -16.72
CA GLY A 69 20.11 -7.57 -16.03
C GLY A 69 20.11 -7.71 -14.50
N GLN A 70 20.68 -6.70 -13.85
CA GLN A 70 20.65 -6.58 -12.38
C GLN A 70 19.23 -6.27 -11.90
N THR A 71 18.90 -6.56 -10.64
CA THR A 71 17.58 -6.18 -10.10
C THR A 71 17.36 -4.68 -10.17
N VAL A 72 16.27 -4.25 -10.84
CA VAL A 72 15.89 -2.84 -10.99
C VAL A 72 14.51 -2.61 -10.37
N GLN A 73 14.34 -1.46 -9.71
CA GLN A 73 13.06 -1.09 -9.12
C GLN A 73 12.09 -0.51 -10.16
N LEU A 74 10.85 -0.95 -10.09
CA LEU A 74 9.73 -0.31 -10.79
C LEU A 74 9.22 0.87 -9.96
N ARG A 75 8.86 1.96 -10.64
CA ARG A 75 8.43 3.20 -10.01
C ARG A 75 6.98 3.56 -10.36
N ALA A 76 6.34 4.30 -9.47
CA ALA A 76 4.98 4.80 -9.68
C ALA A 76 4.88 5.85 -10.81
N ALA A 77 5.98 6.56 -11.10
CA ALA A 77 6.06 7.61 -12.13
C ALA A 77 7.45 7.60 -12.81
N PRO A 78 7.59 8.19 -14.02
CA PRO A 78 8.84 8.19 -14.79
C PRO A 78 9.85 9.24 -14.28
N ASN A 79 10.25 9.12 -13.03
CA ASN A 79 11.29 9.94 -12.41
C ASN A 79 11.92 9.19 -11.23
N ASP A 80 13.16 9.57 -10.86
CA ASP A 80 13.92 8.86 -9.83
C ASP A 80 13.44 9.10 -8.38
N GLU A 81 12.60 10.11 -8.17
CA GLU A 81 12.03 10.45 -6.86
C GLU A 81 10.71 9.69 -6.59
N ALA A 82 10.14 9.04 -7.60
CA ALA A 82 8.90 8.29 -7.48
C ALA A 82 9.06 7.02 -6.63
N ASP A 83 8.00 6.72 -5.87
CA ASP A 83 7.93 5.56 -5.00
C ASP A 83 8.15 4.25 -5.78
N ALA A 84 8.87 3.33 -5.14
CA ALA A 84 9.04 1.97 -5.67
C ALA A 84 7.75 1.16 -5.48
N VAL A 85 7.27 0.55 -6.56
CA VAL A 85 6.01 -0.23 -6.60
C VAL A 85 6.24 -1.72 -6.87
N GLY A 86 7.46 -2.09 -7.23
CA GLY A 86 7.85 -3.46 -7.55
C GLY A 86 9.30 -3.52 -8.02
N SER A 87 9.70 -4.66 -8.56
CA SER A 87 11.07 -4.87 -9.07
C SER A 87 11.06 -5.83 -10.24
N VAL A 88 12.00 -5.64 -11.17
CA VAL A 88 12.38 -6.62 -12.19
C VAL A 88 13.58 -7.40 -11.66
N MET A 89 13.50 -8.72 -11.65
CA MET A 89 14.56 -9.64 -11.27
C MET A 89 15.02 -10.50 -12.43
N GLU A 90 16.23 -11.07 -12.32
CA GLU A 90 16.75 -12.00 -13.32
C GLU A 90 15.78 -13.18 -13.51
N GLY A 91 15.49 -13.49 -14.78
CA GLY A 91 14.53 -14.52 -15.19
C GLY A 91 13.09 -14.04 -15.34
N ASP A 92 12.76 -12.80 -14.96
CA ASP A 92 11.40 -12.28 -15.11
C ASP A 92 11.01 -12.08 -16.58
N ARG A 93 9.70 -12.17 -16.84
CA ARG A 93 9.12 -11.75 -18.11
C ARG A 93 8.69 -10.29 -17.99
N VAL A 94 9.18 -9.44 -18.89
CA VAL A 94 8.90 -7.99 -18.91
C VAL A 94 8.19 -7.64 -20.22
N VAL A 95 7.01 -7.04 -20.11
CA VAL A 95 6.19 -6.64 -21.25
C VAL A 95 6.23 -5.13 -21.44
N PHE A 96 6.49 -4.71 -22.67
CA PHE A 96 6.49 -3.33 -23.15
C PHE A 96 5.28 -3.11 -24.05
N ALA A 97 4.18 -2.67 -23.45
CA ALA A 97 2.92 -2.44 -24.15
C ALA A 97 2.57 -0.96 -24.32
N HIS A 98 3.43 -0.05 -23.88
CA HIS A 98 3.19 1.40 -23.85
C HIS A 98 4.33 2.18 -24.49
N GLU A 99 4.03 3.36 -25.02
CA GLU A 99 5.04 4.26 -25.58
C GLU A 99 6.01 4.73 -24.47
N PRO A 100 7.32 4.70 -24.73
CA PRO A 100 8.30 5.20 -23.77
C PRO A 100 8.21 6.73 -23.63
N LEU A 101 8.57 7.20 -22.44
CA LEU A 101 8.79 8.62 -22.16
C LEU A 101 10.29 8.82 -21.89
N ASP A 102 11.02 9.29 -22.89
CA ASP A 102 12.49 9.33 -22.87
C ASP A 102 13.07 7.94 -22.50
N ASP A 103 13.91 7.84 -21.47
CA ASP A 103 14.52 6.59 -21.00
C ASP A 103 13.60 5.77 -20.07
N TRP A 104 12.33 6.19 -19.90
CA TRP A 104 11.36 5.52 -19.03
C TRP A 104 10.36 4.68 -19.81
N HIS A 105 10.24 3.42 -19.41
CA HIS A 105 9.32 2.46 -20.00
C HIS A 105 8.30 1.99 -18.98
N TYR A 106 7.01 2.09 -19.30
CA TYR A 106 5.98 1.47 -18.47
C TYR A 106 5.86 -0.01 -18.82
N VAL A 107 6.13 -0.88 -17.86
CA VAL A 107 6.24 -2.32 -18.06
C VAL A 107 5.32 -3.11 -17.14
N THR A 108 4.91 -4.27 -17.63
CA THR A 108 4.27 -5.32 -16.82
C THR A 108 5.28 -6.43 -16.59
N VAL A 109 5.53 -6.75 -15.33
CA VAL A 109 6.50 -7.76 -14.90
C VAL A 109 5.76 -8.96 -14.35
N THR A 110 6.10 -10.14 -14.86
CA THR A 110 5.60 -11.44 -14.43
C THR A 110 6.77 -12.28 -13.98
N SER A 111 6.75 -12.76 -12.72
CA SER A 111 7.86 -13.58 -12.22
C SER A 111 8.05 -14.86 -13.04
N GLY A 112 9.30 -15.13 -13.42
CA GLY A 112 9.67 -16.37 -14.13
C GLY A 112 9.70 -17.62 -13.24
N GLN A 113 9.55 -17.46 -11.91
CA GLN A 113 9.84 -18.50 -10.92
C GLN A 113 8.58 -19.15 -10.31
N GLY A 114 7.39 -18.86 -10.84
CA GLY A 114 6.12 -19.39 -10.35
C GLY A 114 5.41 -18.48 -9.32
N VAL A 115 4.21 -18.91 -8.87
CA VAL A 115 3.19 -18.15 -8.12
C VAL A 115 3.26 -16.65 -8.41
N ILE A 116 2.64 -16.21 -9.51
CA ILE A 116 2.84 -14.90 -10.14
C ILE A 116 2.34 -13.74 -9.23
N PRO A 117 3.22 -12.94 -8.58
CA PRO A 117 2.92 -11.53 -8.40
C PRO A 117 3.17 -10.85 -9.76
N GLN A 118 2.11 -10.27 -10.33
CA GLN A 118 2.26 -9.32 -11.42
C GLN A 118 2.52 -7.95 -10.79
N SER A 119 3.50 -7.22 -11.30
CA SER A 119 3.73 -5.83 -10.91
C SER A 119 3.85 -4.96 -12.16
N ASP A 120 3.25 -3.78 -12.11
CA ASP A 120 3.25 -2.81 -13.20
C ASP A 120 3.88 -1.50 -12.73
N GLY A 121 4.72 -0.88 -13.55
CA GLY A 121 5.36 0.38 -13.19
C GLY A 121 6.36 0.89 -14.22
N TRP A 122 6.94 2.05 -13.93
CA TRP A 122 7.94 2.71 -14.75
C TRP A 122 9.33 2.16 -14.45
N LEU A 123 10.03 1.75 -15.50
CA LEU A 123 11.37 1.20 -15.49
C LEU A 123 12.31 2.15 -16.24
N HIS A 124 13.41 2.54 -15.61
CA HIS A 124 14.41 3.44 -16.19
C HIS A 124 15.47 2.59 -16.94
N LEU A 125 15.60 2.79 -18.25
CA LEU A 125 16.49 2.00 -19.12
C LEU A 125 17.28 2.91 -20.09
N PRO A 126 18.25 3.72 -19.58
CA PRO A 126 19.04 4.61 -20.43
C PRO A 126 19.93 3.86 -21.44
N ASP A 127 20.33 2.63 -21.10
CA ASP A 127 21.18 1.77 -21.94
C ASP A 127 20.39 0.70 -22.71
N GLY A 128 19.06 0.73 -22.66
CA GLY A 128 18.19 -0.32 -23.20
C GLY A 128 17.96 -1.48 -22.21
N ILE A 129 17.41 -2.59 -22.71
CA ILE A 129 17.09 -3.76 -21.88
C ILE A 129 17.98 -4.97 -22.20
N ASP A 130 18.54 -5.58 -21.14
CA ASP A 130 19.27 -6.84 -21.23
C ASP A 130 18.32 -8.04 -21.19
N CYS A 131 18.05 -8.60 -22.36
CA CYS A 131 17.08 -9.68 -22.56
C CYS A 131 17.64 -10.83 -23.37
N ALA A 132 17.25 -12.05 -23.00
CA ALA A 132 17.26 -13.16 -23.95
C ALA A 132 16.10 -12.95 -24.96
N GLU A 133 16.41 -12.47 -26.16
CA GLU A 133 15.42 -12.48 -27.25
C GLU A 133 15.35 -13.90 -27.84
N THR A 134 14.20 -14.57 -27.73
CA THR A 134 13.85 -15.68 -28.62
C THR A 134 13.14 -15.07 -29.83
N THR A 135 13.90 -14.77 -30.89
CA THR A 135 13.33 -14.62 -32.23
C THR A 135 12.69 -15.95 -32.65
N ASP A 136 11.37 -15.97 -32.83
CA ASP A 136 10.65 -16.99 -33.60
C ASP A 136 10.71 -16.63 -35.10
#